data_AF-A0A2J6HJI9-F1
#
_entry.id   AF-A0A2J6HJI9-F1
#
_cell.length_a   1.000
_cell.length_b   1.000
_cell.length_c   1.000
_cell.angle_alpha   90.00
_cell.angle_beta   90.00
_cell.angle_gamma   90.00
#
_symmetry.space_group_name_H-M   'P 1'
#
loop_
_entity.id
_entity.type
_entity.pdbx_description
1 polymer ?
#
loop_
_entity_poly.entity_id
_entity_poly.type
_entity_poly.pdbx_seq_one_letter_code
_entity_poly.pdbx_strand_id
1 'polypeptide(L)'
;MFSACKYEDGPWISFRSEANRLNNEWQVQMFKIYTNDTTIGWKTYYDWKYTFNLPEGNAKDEGTMYLYAPKPFCNAIDSGGYHGKGYWKFENGYNDLTMKYWFIDPLDSTQTVGDSCGIWPLVTQEEVTLEVRRLKHDELWLRYTFGGDSIVSIRFEES
;
A
#
# COMPACT_ATOMS: atom_id res chain seq x y z
N MET A 1 -4.97 15.91 26.76
CA MET A 1 -4.40 16.00 25.40
C MET A 1 -4.09 14.59 24.95
N PHE A 2 -4.90 14.00 24.08
CA PHE A 2 -4.54 12.72 23.47
C PHE A 2 -3.53 13.04 22.37
N SER A 3 -2.27 12.65 22.57
CA SER A 3 -1.30 12.62 21.49
C SER A 3 -1.87 11.70 20.42
N ALA A 4 -2.36 12.28 19.33
CA ALA A 4 -2.74 11.55 18.13
C ALA A 4 -1.44 11.08 17.48
N CYS A 5 -0.80 10.06 18.06
CA CYS A 5 0.44 9.52 17.54
C CYS A 5 0.22 9.09 16.09
N LYS A 6 1.11 9.55 15.20
CA LYS A 6 1.20 9.13 13.79
C LYS A 6 1.17 7.60 13.67
N TYR A 7 1.64 6.92 14.71
CA TYR A 7 1.70 5.46 14.81
C TYR A 7 1.27 5.04 16.22
N GLU A 8 0.30 4.12 16.32
CA GLU A 8 -0.31 3.71 17.60
C GLU A 8 0.71 3.11 18.58
N ASP A 9 1.61 2.27 18.06
CA ASP A 9 2.69 1.61 18.80
C ASP A 9 4.09 2.15 18.43
N GLY A 10 4.16 3.37 17.88
CA GLY A 10 5.38 3.96 17.34
C GLY A 10 5.64 3.66 15.86
N PRO A 11 6.50 4.44 15.18
CA PRO A 11 6.73 4.36 13.73
C PRO A 11 7.13 2.98 13.28
N TRP A 12 7.83 2.27 14.16
CA TRP A 12 8.57 1.09 13.83
C TRP A 12 7.61 -0.09 13.71
N ILE A 13 7.12 -0.37 12.50
CA ILE A 13 6.44 -1.62 12.12
C ILE A 13 7.15 -2.86 12.70
N SER A 14 8.47 -2.76 12.88
CA SER A 14 9.40 -3.74 13.45
C SER A 14 9.50 -3.77 15.00
N PHE A 15 8.98 -2.77 15.73
CA PHE A 15 8.88 -2.77 17.20
C PHE A 15 7.45 -2.79 17.73
N ARG A 16 6.45 -2.82 16.86
CA ARG A 16 5.20 -3.49 17.23
C ARG A 16 5.56 -4.85 17.84
N SER A 17 4.82 -5.23 18.88
CA SER A 17 4.90 -6.58 19.43
C SER A 17 4.81 -7.56 18.25
N GLU A 18 5.46 -8.72 18.33
CA GLU A 18 5.44 -9.67 17.22
C GLU A 18 4.01 -9.98 16.75
N ALA A 19 3.04 -9.98 17.68
CA ALA A 19 1.62 -10.14 17.40
C ALA A 19 0.96 -8.95 16.66
N ASN A 20 1.51 -7.74 16.73
CA ASN A 20 0.92 -6.53 16.14
C ASN A 20 1.64 -6.06 14.86
N ARG A 21 2.77 -6.69 14.48
CA ARG A 21 3.49 -6.34 13.25
C ARG A 21 2.59 -6.60 12.05
N LEU A 22 2.68 -5.74 11.04
CA LEU A 22 2.07 -6.02 9.74
C LEU A 22 2.94 -7.07 9.04
N ASN A 23 2.56 -8.33 9.18
CA ASN A 23 3.11 -9.48 8.45
C ASN A 23 1.95 -10.19 7.72
N ASN A 24 2.25 -11.12 6.82
CA ASN A 24 1.23 -11.88 6.08
C ASN A 24 0.40 -11.02 5.12
N GLU A 25 -0.74 -11.57 4.70
CA GLU A 25 -1.67 -11.00 3.74
C GLU A 25 -2.81 -10.26 4.46
N TRP A 26 -3.14 -9.08 3.95
CA TRP A 26 -4.17 -8.20 4.50
C TRP A 26 -5.17 -7.84 3.39
N GLN A 27 -6.44 -8.14 3.63
CA GLN A 27 -7.55 -7.78 2.76
C GLN A 27 -8.01 -6.35 3.05
N VAL A 28 -8.14 -5.52 2.02
CA VAL A 28 -8.74 -4.19 2.21
C VAL A 28 -10.25 -4.30 2.40
N GLN A 29 -10.73 -3.72 3.49
CA GLN A 29 -12.14 -3.65 3.82
C GLN A 29 -12.78 -2.31 3.44
N MET A 30 -12.00 -1.22 3.50
CA MET A 30 -12.47 0.12 3.17
C MET A 30 -11.38 0.89 2.43
N PHE A 31 -11.78 1.62 1.40
CA PHE A 31 -10.89 2.47 0.63
C PHE A 31 -11.50 3.86 0.43
N LYS A 32 -10.79 4.89 0.88
CA LYS A 32 -11.23 6.29 0.80
C LYS A 32 -10.17 7.15 0.13
N ILE A 33 -10.62 8.02 -0.76
CA ILE A 33 -9.80 9.10 -1.32
C ILE A 33 -10.34 10.41 -0.75
N TYR A 34 -9.51 11.11 0.03
CA TYR A 34 -9.94 12.18 0.93
C TYR A 34 -11.06 11.68 1.87
N THR A 35 -12.26 12.25 1.74
CA THR A 35 -13.46 11.87 2.48
C THR A 35 -14.41 10.98 1.68
N ASN A 36 -14.14 10.77 0.40
CA ASN A 36 -15.02 10.01 -0.48
C ASN A 36 -14.77 8.52 -0.32
N ASP A 37 -15.82 7.78 0.01
CA ASP A 37 -15.80 6.33 0.07
C ASP A 37 -15.88 5.74 -1.34
N THR A 38 -14.80 5.09 -1.77
CA THR A 38 -14.70 4.45 -3.07
C THR A 38 -14.61 2.93 -2.93
N THR A 39 -14.94 2.38 -1.75
CA THR A 39 -14.81 0.95 -1.41
C THR A 39 -15.54 0.06 -2.40
N ILE A 40 -16.76 0.41 -2.81
CA ILE A 40 -17.54 -0.42 -3.75
C ILE A 40 -16.84 -0.49 -5.11
N GLY A 41 -16.41 0.65 -5.65
CA GLY A 41 -15.66 0.69 -6.90
C GLY A 41 -14.35 -0.08 -6.78
N TRP A 42 -13.64 0.13 -5.66
CA TRP A 42 -12.39 -0.56 -5.40
C TRP A 42 -12.54 -2.09 -5.34
N LYS A 43 -13.52 -2.60 -4.57
CA LYS A 43 -13.80 -4.05 -4.50
C LYS A 43 -14.30 -4.60 -5.83
N THR A 44 -15.01 -3.80 -6.62
CA THR A 44 -15.54 -4.23 -7.92
C THR A 44 -14.44 -4.45 -8.93
N TYR A 45 -13.47 -3.53 -9.02
CA TYR A 45 -12.49 -3.52 -10.11
C TYR A 45 -11.10 -4.01 -9.73
N TYR A 46 -10.72 -3.93 -8.45
CA TYR A 46 -9.34 -4.13 -8.01
C TYR A 46 -9.24 -5.25 -7.00
N ASP A 47 -9.94 -5.11 -5.86
CA ASP A 47 -9.96 -6.07 -4.76
C ASP A 47 -8.58 -6.56 -4.31
N TRP A 48 -7.61 -5.63 -4.22
CA TRP A 48 -6.23 -5.96 -3.90
C TRP A 48 -6.02 -6.48 -2.48
N LYS A 49 -4.99 -7.29 -2.35
CA LYS A 49 -4.44 -7.72 -1.06
C LYS A 49 -3.06 -7.15 -0.86
N TYR A 50 -2.75 -6.74 0.36
CA TYR A 50 -1.42 -6.27 0.76
C TYR A 50 -0.69 -7.39 1.48
N THR A 51 0.48 -7.78 1.00
CA THR A 51 1.37 -8.69 1.72
C THR A 51 2.58 -7.91 2.22
N PHE A 52 2.77 -7.86 3.53
CA PHE A 52 3.94 -7.24 4.14
C PHE A 52 4.93 -8.31 4.56
N ASN A 53 6.16 -8.21 4.03
CA ASN A 53 7.24 -9.11 4.36
C ASN A 53 8.35 -8.33 5.05
N LEU A 54 8.61 -8.72 6.30
CA LEU A 54 9.78 -8.27 7.03
C LEU A 54 11.03 -8.91 6.38
N PRO A 55 12.14 -8.18 6.28
CA PRO A 55 13.39 -8.76 5.79
C PRO A 55 13.86 -9.87 6.73
N GLU A 56 14.58 -10.84 6.18
CA GLU A 56 15.21 -11.87 7.00
C GLU A 56 16.28 -11.25 7.91
N GLY A 57 16.30 -11.65 9.19
CA GLY A 57 17.28 -11.20 10.18
C GLY A 57 16.85 -9.99 11.02
N ASN A 58 17.83 -9.21 11.48
CA ASN A 58 17.63 -8.06 12.38
C ASN A 58 17.43 -6.72 11.65
N ALA A 59 17.33 -6.72 10.31
CA ALA A 59 16.99 -5.52 9.56
C ALA A 59 15.56 -5.11 9.94
N LYS A 60 15.41 -3.92 10.50
CA LYS A 60 14.13 -3.44 11.06
C LYS A 60 13.67 -2.16 10.38
N ASP A 61 14.45 -1.67 9.43
CA ASP A 61 14.40 -0.34 8.88
C ASP A 61 13.87 -0.27 7.45
N GLU A 62 13.77 -1.41 6.78
CA GLU A 62 13.15 -1.55 5.47
C GLU A 62 12.52 -2.94 5.32
N GLY A 63 11.63 -3.10 4.36
CA GLY A 63 11.03 -4.38 4.03
C GLY A 63 10.30 -4.36 2.70
N THR A 64 9.77 -5.51 2.29
CA THR A 64 9.07 -5.64 1.00
C THR A 64 7.57 -5.67 1.20
N MET A 65 6.85 -5.15 0.21
CA MET A 65 5.41 -5.20 0.14
C MET A 65 5.02 -5.75 -1.24
N TYR A 66 4.04 -6.65 -1.26
CA TYR A 66 3.42 -7.11 -2.50
C TYR A 66 1.96 -6.68 -2.51
N LEU A 67 1.48 -6.25 -3.67
CA LEU A 67 0.07 -6.02 -3.91
C LEU A 67 -0.40 -7.08 -4.89
N TYR A 68 -1.42 -7.85 -4.53
CA TYR A 68 -2.02 -8.81 -5.44
C TYR A 68 -3.39 -8.32 -5.87
N ALA A 69 -3.58 -8.14 -7.18
CA ALA A 69 -4.84 -7.75 -7.79
C ALA A 69 -5.44 -8.96 -8.53
N PRO A 70 -6.47 -9.64 -7.98
CA PRO A 70 -7.05 -10.83 -8.61
C PRO A 70 -7.81 -10.52 -9.91
N LYS A 71 -8.18 -9.25 -10.14
CA LYS A 71 -9.00 -8.83 -11.27
C LYS A 71 -8.14 -8.25 -12.40
N PRO A 72 -8.47 -8.59 -13.66
CA PRO A 72 -7.74 -8.08 -14.81
C PRO A 72 -7.82 -6.56 -14.81
N PHE A 73 -6.65 -5.97 -14.92
CA PHE A 73 -6.46 -4.55 -14.93
C PHE A 73 -6.64 -4.06 -16.37
N CYS A 74 -7.52 -3.09 -16.58
CA CYS A 74 -7.57 -2.32 -17.81
C CYS A 74 -7.84 -3.10 -19.11
N ASN A 75 -9.08 -3.56 -19.34
CA ASN A 75 -9.49 -4.28 -20.56
C ASN A 75 -8.58 -5.45 -20.98
N ALA A 76 -7.61 -5.86 -20.16
CA ALA A 76 -6.71 -6.96 -20.45
C ALA A 76 -7.56 -8.22 -20.49
N ILE A 77 -7.70 -8.75 -21.71
CA ILE A 77 -8.57 -9.88 -22.02
C ILE A 77 -7.98 -11.17 -21.45
N ASP A 78 -6.69 -11.16 -21.10
CA ASP A 78 -5.96 -12.33 -20.61
C ASP A 78 -5.77 -12.30 -19.09
N SER A 79 -6.27 -13.37 -18.47
CA SER A 79 -6.72 -13.52 -17.08
C SER A 79 -5.61 -13.73 -16.03
N GLY A 80 -4.47 -13.09 -16.18
CA GLY A 80 -3.42 -13.08 -15.14
C GLY A 80 -3.70 -11.98 -14.13
N GLY A 81 -3.88 -12.31 -12.86
CA GLY A 81 -3.92 -11.30 -11.80
C GLY A 81 -2.65 -10.42 -11.86
N TYR A 82 -2.78 -9.14 -11.56
CA TYR A 82 -1.66 -8.21 -11.59
C TYR A 82 -0.93 -8.21 -10.25
N HIS A 83 0.39 -8.04 -10.31
CA HIS A 83 1.24 -7.99 -9.14
C HIS A 83 1.90 -6.61 -9.04
N GLY A 84 1.59 -5.89 -7.98
CA GLY A 84 2.36 -4.74 -7.54
C GLY A 84 3.52 -5.21 -6.65
N LYS A 85 4.69 -4.62 -6.83
CA LYS A 85 5.80 -4.78 -5.90
C LYS A 85 6.15 -3.43 -5.31
N GLY A 86 6.54 -3.45 -4.05
CA GLY A 86 6.97 -2.27 -3.34
C GLY A 86 7.94 -2.59 -2.24
N TYR A 87 8.43 -1.53 -1.64
CA TYR A 87 9.18 -1.59 -0.40
C TYR A 87 8.73 -0.45 0.50
N TRP A 88 8.93 -0.63 1.79
CA TRP A 88 8.78 0.43 2.76
C TRP A 88 10.13 0.63 3.42
N LYS A 89 10.41 1.87 3.81
CA LYS A 89 11.67 2.26 4.42
C LYS A 89 11.46 3.38 5.41
N PHE A 90 12.21 3.33 6.50
CA PHE A 90 12.32 4.45 7.43
C PHE A 90 13.35 5.46 6.94
N GLU A 91 12.96 6.73 6.99
CA GLU A 91 13.76 7.88 6.63
C GLU A 91 13.87 8.84 7.83
N ASN A 92 14.74 9.85 7.70
CA ASN A 92 14.90 10.92 8.70
C ASN A 92 15.17 10.43 10.13
N GLY A 93 16.06 9.44 10.29
CA GLY A 93 16.40 8.88 11.61
C GLY A 93 15.24 8.13 12.26
N TYR A 94 14.45 7.41 11.45
CA TYR A 94 13.31 6.58 11.86
C TYR A 94 12.05 7.32 12.29
N ASN A 95 11.90 8.58 11.88
CA ASN A 95 10.72 9.40 12.16
C ASN A 95 9.65 9.27 11.07
N ASP A 96 10.08 9.05 9.83
CA ASP A 96 9.19 8.99 8.67
C ASP A 96 9.23 7.61 8.05
N LEU A 97 8.05 7.03 7.86
CA LEU A 97 7.87 5.81 7.09
C LEU A 97 7.41 6.20 5.69
N THR A 98 8.21 5.80 4.71
CA THR A 98 7.95 6.01 3.30
C THR A 98 7.62 4.66 2.69
N MET A 99 6.56 4.62 1.87
CA MET A 99 6.19 3.44 1.10
C MET A 99 6.36 3.74 -0.38
N LYS A 100 6.95 2.80 -1.10
CA LYS A 100 7.13 2.88 -2.53
C LYS A 100 6.58 1.64 -3.21
N TYR A 101 5.87 1.80 -4.32
CA TYR A 101 5.39 0.69 -5.12
C TYR A 101 5.35 1.07 -6.59
N TRP A 102 5.34 0.03 -7.41
CA TRP A 102 5.11 0.07 -8.84
C TRP A 102 4.35 -1.20 -9.25
N PHE A 103 3.54 -1.10 -10.29
CA PHE A 103 2.82 -2.24 -10.83
C PHE A 103 3.61 -2.85 -11.98
N ILE A 104 3.66 -4.18 -12.01
CA ILE A 104 4.32 -4.94 -13.08
C ILE A 104 3.22 -5.65 -13.86
N ASP A 105 3.18 -5.45 -15.17
CA ASP A 105 2.38 -6.30 -16.05
C ASP A 105 3.03 -7.69 -16.10
N PRO A 106 2.31 -8.77 -15.70
CA PRO A 106 2.88 -10.10 -15.64
C PRO A 106 3.16 -10.71 -17.03
N LEU A 107 2.52 -10.21 -18.09
CA LEU A 107 2.66 -10.71 -19.45
C LEU A 107 3.75 -9.96 -20.22
N ASP A 108 4.02 -8.71 -19.84
CA ASP A 108 5.04 -7.91 -20.48
C ASP A 108 5.60 -6.85 -19.52
N SER A 109 6.71 -7.17 -18.86
CA SER A 109 7.42 -6.23 -17.98
C SER A 109 7.93 -4.97 -18.68
N THR A 110 7.80 -4.89 -20.01
CA THR A 110 8.15 -3.72 -20.84
C THR A 110 6.93 -2.91 -21.29
N GLN A 111 5.72 -3.45 -21.16
CA GLN A 111 4.50 -2.70 -21.49
C GLN A 111 4.07 -1.79 -20.34
N THR A 112 3.90 -0.53 -20.70
CA THR A 112 3.39 0.52 -19.83
C THR A 112 1.88 0.42 -19.72
N VAL A 113 1.42 0.15 -18.50
CA VAL A 113 0.00 0.15 -18.17
C VAL A 113 -0.47 1.62 -18.17
N GLY A 114 -1.28 2.03 -19.16
CA GLY A 114 -1.65 3.44 -19.36
C GLY A 114 -2.27 4.14 -18.14
N ASP A 115 -2.20 5.47 -18.06
CA ASP A 115 -2.69 6.28 -16.92
C ASP A 115 -4.20 6.14 -16.61
N SER A 116 -4.95 5.50 -17.51
CA SER A 116 -6.36 5.14 -17.33
C SER A 116 -6.58 3.86 -16.52
N CYS A 117 -5.50 3.21 -16.09
CA CYS A 117 -5.52 1.89 -15.52
C CYS A 117 -5.22 1.99 -14.02
N GLY A 118 -6.23 1.72 -13.18
CA GLY A 118 -6.09 1.62 -11.73
C GLY A 118 -6.82 2.65 -10.89
N ILE A 119 -6.69 2.52 -9.58
CA ILE A 119 -7.19 3.53 -8.64
C ILE A 119 -6.09 4.57 -8.42
N TRP A 120 -6.23 5.72 -9.07
CA TRP A 120 -5.43 6.90 -8.73
C TRP A 120 -5.55 7.17 -7.22
N PRO A 121 -4.47 7.47 -6.47
CA PRO A 121 -3.07 7.63 -6.89
C PRO A 121 -2.25 6.35 -6.75
N LEU A 122 -2.90 5.26 -6.34
CA LEU A 122 -2.22 4.04 -5.98
C LEU A 122 -1.76 3.21 -7.17
N VAL A 123 -2.02 3.63 -8.40
CA VAL A 123 -1.41 3.02 -9.57
C VAL A 123 -0.81 4.10 -10.44
N THR A 124 0.51 4.02 -10.60
CA THR A 124 1.23 4.74 -11.64
C THR A 124 2.29 3.81 -12.23
N GLN A 125 2.76 4.15 -13.43
CA GLN A 125 3.85 3.44 -14.11
C GLN A 125 5.21 3.67 -13.48
N GLU A 126 5.32 4.74 -12.68
CA GLU A 126 6.55 5.14 -12.04
C GLU A 126 6.55 4.66 -10.59
N GLU A 127 7.74 4.60 -9.99
CA GLU A 127 7.83 4.41 -8.56
C GLU A 127 7.10 5.55 -7.85
N VAL A 128 5.96 5.25 -7.24
CA VAL A 128 5.27 6.23 -6.41
C VAL A 128 5.92 6.24 -5.05
N THR A 129 6.22 7.44 -4.54
CA THR A 129 6.54 7.64 -3.14
C THR A 129 5.30 8.11 -2.37
N LEU A 130 4.86 7.30 -1.41
CA LEU A 130 3.81 7.65 -0.45
C LEU A 130 4.41 7.93 0.91
N GLU A 131 3.97 9.03 1.50
CA GLU A 131 4.24 9.32 2.90
C GLU A 131 3.18 8.63 3.76
N VAL A 132 3.59 7.80 4.72
CA VAL A 132 2.67 7.22 5.70
C VAL A 132 2.31 8.28 6.73
N ARG A 133 1.08 8.78 6.68
CA ARG A 133 0.54 9.79 7.60
C ARG A 133 -0.05 9.19 8.87
N ARG A 134 -0.52 7.95 8.79
CA ARG A 134 -1.03 7.21 9.94
C ARG A 134 -0.87 5.73 9.72
N LEU A 135 -0.46 5.00 10.75
CA LEU A 135 -0.46 3.54 10.73
C LEU A 135 -0.93 2.96 12.06
N LYS A 136 -2.02 2.21 12.03
CA LYS A 136 -2.55 1.39 13.13
C LYS A 136 -2.54 -0.08 12.76
N HIS A 137 -3.07 -0.92 13.63
CA HIS A 137 -3.21 -2.35 13.36
C HIS A 137 -4.10 -2.65 12.16
N ASP A 138 -5.18 -1.89 11.94
CA ASP A 138 -6.18 -2.14 10.90
C ASP A 138 -6.35 -0.96 9.92
N GLU A 139 -5.55 0.09 10.06
CA GLU A 139 -5.77 1.37 9.38
C GLU A 139 -4.45 1.97 8.89
N LEU A 140 -4.41 2.39 7.63
CA LEU A 140 -3.27 3.03 6.97
C LEU A 140 -3.72 4.28 6.21
N TRP A 141 -3.02 5.38 6.45
CA TRP A 141 -3.25 6.64 5.77
C TRP A 141 -2.00 7.03 5.01
N LEU A 142 -2.17 7.26 3.71
CA LEU A 142 -1.09 7.52 2.78
C LEU A 142 -1.32 8.88 2.14
N ARG A 143 -0.26 9.69 2.06
CA ARG A 143 -0.26 10.91 1.25
C ARG A 143 0.54 10.66 -0.01
N TYR A 144 -0.09 10.88 -1.15
CA TYR A 144 0.58 10.92 -2.44
C TYR A 144 1.39 12.21 -2.52
N THR A 145 2.67 12.10 -2.88
CA THR A 145 3.60 13.26 -2.85
C THR A 145 3.86 13.86 -4.23
N PHE A 146 3.48 13.16 -5.30
CA PHE A 146 3.68 13.60 -6.68
C PHE A 146 2.36 14.16 -7.23
N GLY A 147 2.34 15.30 -7.91
CA GLY A 147 1.15 15.75 -8.67
C GLY A 147 -0.14 16.12 -7.89
N GLY A 148 -0.18 16.06 -6.54
CA GLY A 148 -1.32 16.53 -5.74
C GLY A 148 -1.30 16.05 -4.29
N ASP A 149 -2.07 16.70 -3.41
CA ASP A 149 -2.05 16.46 -1.95
C ASP A 149 -3.10 15.46 -1.46
N SER A 150 -3.34 14.42 -2.27
CA SER A 150 -4.38 13.44 -1.98
C SER A 150 -4.00 12.52 -0.83
N ILE A 151 -4.95 12.36 0.08
CA ILE A 151 -4.87 11.41 1.19
C ILE A 151 -5.72 10.21 0.84
N VAL A 152 -5.10 9.03 0.88
CA VAL A 152 -5.80 7.76 0.80
C VAL A 152 -5.88 7.17 2.20
N SER A 153 -7.06 6.74 2.62
CA SER A 153 -7.25 5.99 3.86
C SER A 153 -7.75 4.60 3.54
N ILE A 154 -7.05 3.61 4.08
CA ILE A 154 -7.28 2.19 3.87
C ILE A 154 -7.58 1.57 5.23
N ARG A 155 -8.68 0.83 5.34
CA ARG A 155 -8.87 -0.12 6.44
C ARG A 155 -8.68 -1.53 5.90
N PHE A 156 -7.96 -2.35 6.63
CA PHE A 156 -7.68 -3.73 6.27
C PHE A 156 -7.88 -4.68 7.44
N GLU A 157 -7.97 -5.96 7.11
CA GLU A 157 -8.13 -7.07 8.03
C GLU A 157 -7.15 -8.18 7.61
N GLU A 158 -6.54 -8.86 8.57
CA GLU A 158 -5.63 -9.99 8.29
C GLU A 158 -6.44 -11.15 7.68
N SER A 159 -5.95 -11.71 6.57
CA SER A 159 -6.61 -12.78 5.80
C SER A 159 -6.40 -14.17 6.40
#